data_AF-A0A699R1U2-F1
#
_entry.id   AF-A0A699R1U2-F1
#
_cell.length_a   1.000
_cell.length_b   1.000
_cell.length_c   1.000
_cell.angle_alpha   90.00
_cell.angle_beta   90.00
_cell.angle_gamma   90.00
#
_symmetry.space_group_name_H-M   'P 1'
#
loop_
_entity.id
_entity.type
_entity.pdbx_description
1 polymer ?
#
loop_
_entity_poly.entity_id
_entity_poly.type
_entity_poly.pdbx_seq_one_letter_code
_entity_poly.pdbx_strand_id
1 'polypeptide(L)' 'MTWSMLKKKMIDKYYPLGEVKKLEIELSNLKVRDNDIPAYTNCFQELALICTKFVSNETEKVDKYISGL' A
#
# COMPACT_ATOMS: atom_id res chain seq x y z
N MET A 1 -28.77 -1.79 16.04
CA MET A 1 -27.46 -1.84 15.35
C MET A 1 -27.63 -1.15 14.02
N THR A 2 -26.90 -0.07 13.75
CA THR A 2 -27.03 0.70 12.49
C THR A 2 -26.18 0.08 11.38
N TRP A 3 -26.61 0.26 10.12
CA TRP A 3 -25.89 -0.22 8.94
C TRP A 3 -24.41 0.22 8.91
N SER A 4 -24.14 1.45 9.34
CA SER A 4 -22.79 2.02 9.46
C SER A 4 -21.89 1.23 10.42
N MET A 5 -22.46 0.76 11.54
CA MET A 5 -21.75 0.01 12.58
C MET A 5 -21.47 -1.43 12.15
N LEU A 6 -22.42 -2.04 11.42
CA LEU A 6 -22.22 -3.35 10.79
C LEU A 6 -21.12 -3.29 9.71
N LYS A 7 -21.15 -2.27 8.85
CA LYS A 7 -20.14 -2.05 7.81
C LYS A 7 -18.75 -1.87 8.41
N LYS A 8 -18.63 -1.10 9.50
CA LYS A 8 -17.36 -0.94 10.22
C LYS A 8 -16.86 -2.27 10.81
N LYS A 9 -17.73 -3.08 11.43
CA LYS A 9 -17.36 -4.41 11.92
C LYS A 9 -16.92 -5.38 10.81
N MET A 10 -17.56 -5.32 9.64
CA MET A 10 -17.18 -6.13 8.49
C MET A 10 -15.81 -5.71 7.94
N ILE A 11 -15.56 -4.40 7.83
CA ILE A 11 -14.24 -3.88 7.43
C ILE A 11 -13.20 -4.28 8.48
N ASP A 12 -13.44 -4.07 9.76
CA ASP A 12 -12.49 -4.41 10.83
C ASP A 12 -12.14 -5.91 10.88
N LYS A 13 -13.14 -6.77 10.67
CA LYS A 13 -12.97 -8.24 10.71
C LYS A 13 -12.29 -8.82 9.46
N TYR A 14 -12.52 -8.24 8.28
CA TYR A 14 -12.11 -8.83 7.00
C TYR A 14 -11.15 -7.96 6.17
N TYR A 15 -11.02 -6.68 6.50
CA TYR A 15 -10.12 -5.72 5.88
C TYR A 15 -9.27 -5.09 6.98
N PRO A 16 -8.21 -5.79 7.45
CA PRO A 16 -7.40 -5.35 8.58
C PRO A 16 -6.72 -4.02 8.23
N LEU A 17 -7.36 -2.93 8.59
CA LEU A 17 -6.94 -1.57 8.28
C LEU A 17 -5.53 -1.28 8.84
N GLY A 18 -5.18 -1.96 9.94
CA GLY A 18 -3.84 -1.91 10.53
C GLY A 18 -2.76 -2.53 9.64
N GLU A 19 -3.05 -3.65 8.96
CA GLU A 19 -2.12 -4.26 8.01
C GLU A 19 -1.93 -3.38 6.78
N VAL A 20 -3.01 -2.82 6.26
CA VAL A 20 -2.93 -1.89 5.11
C VAL A 20 -2.11 -0.65 5.47
N LYS A 21 -2.33 -0.04 6.64
CA LYS A 21 -1.52 1.09 7.12
C LYS A 21 -0.05 0.72 7.30
N LYS A 22 0.23 -0.51 7.76
CA LYS A 22 1.61 -0.99 7.89
C LYS A 22 2.29 -1.08 6.53
N LEU A 23 1.59 -1.59 5.52
CA LEU A 23 2.08 -1.67 4.14
C LEU A 23 2.26 -0.28 3.51
N GLU A 24 1.43 0.71 3.83
CA GLU A 24 1.64 2.09 3.40
C GLU A 24 2.93 2.69 3.96
N ILE A 25 3.19 2.46 5.25
CA ILE A 25 4.43 2.90 5.90
C ILE A 25 5.63 2.18 5.28
N GLU A 26 5.49 0.89 4.98
CA GLU A 26 6.55 0.09 4.34
C GLU A 26 6.85 0.59 2.93
N LEU A 27 5.81 0.85 2.11
CA LEU A 27 5.93 1.45 0.78
C LEU A 27 6.60 2.83 0.85
N SER A 28 6.21 3.70 1.79
CA SER A 28 6.81 5.04 1.94
C SER A 28 8.26 5.01 2.40
N ASN A 29 8.70 3.92 3.06
CA ASN A 29 10.07 3.74 3.52
C ASN A 29 10.90 2.87 2.56
N LEU A 30 10.28 2.35 1.49
CA LEU A 30 10.95 1.54 0.49
C LEU A 30 11.97 2.41 -0.25
N LYS A 31 13.22 1.96 -0.27
CA LYS A 31 14.31 2.59 -1.00
C LYS A 31 15.14 1.52 -1.70
N VAL A 32 15.69 1.85 -2.86
CA VAL A 32 16.67 0.99 -3.54
C VAL A 32 17.83 0.70 -2.60
N ARG A 33 18.20 -0.57 -2.47
CA ARG A 33 19.43 -1.00 -1.80
C ARG A 33 20.31 -1.69 -2.84
N ASP A 34 21.60 -1.38 -2.80
CA ASP A 34 22.66 -2.01 -3.61
C ASP A 34 22.40 -2.07 -5.12
N ASN A 35 21.76 -1.03 -5.68
CA ASN A 35 21.41 -0.89 -7.10
C ASN A 35 20.54 -2.03 -7.68
N ASP A 36 19.89 -2.83 -6.84
CA ASP A 36 18.96 -3.88 -7.30
C ASP A 36 17.59 -3.29 -7.64
N ILE A 37 17.56 -2.55 -8.75
CA ILE A 37 16.34 -1.96 -9.32
C ILE A 37 15.28 -3.05 -9.62
N PRO A 38 15.62 -4.24 -10.16
CA PRO A 38 14.64 -5.31 -10.35
C PRO A 38 13.95 -5.75 -9.06
N ALA A 39 14.71 -5.97 -7.97
CA ALA A 39 14.12 -6.36 -6.69
C ALA A 39 13.24 -5.25 -6.10
N TYR A 40 13.69 -3.99 -6.18
CA TYR A 40 12.90 -2.83 -5.76
C TYR A 40 11.59 -2.72 -6.54
N THR A 41 11.65 -2.86 -7.88
CA THR A 41 10.48 -2.79 -8.76
C THR A 41 9.43 -3.85 -8.41
N ASN A 42 9.87 -5.10 -8.22
CA ASN A 42 8.97 -6.18 -7.82
C ASN A 42 8.30 -5.91 -6.47
N CYS A 43 9.08 -5.51 -5.46
CA CYS A 43 8.56 -5.22 -4.12
C CYS A 43 7.56 -4.05 -4.15
N PHE A 44 7.87 -2.98 -4.89
CA PHE A 44 6.96 -1.86 -5.05
C PHE A 44 5.65 -2.26 -5.75
N GLN A 45 5.73 -3.09 -6.80
CA GLN A 45 4.54 -3.57 -7.52
C GLN A 45 3.63 -4.45 -6.66
N GLU A 46 4.20 -5.37 -5.87
CA GLU A 46 3.44 -6.21 -4.94
C GLU A 46 2.72 -5.36 -3.88
N LEU A 47 3.43 -4.40 -3.26
CA LEU A 47 2.85 -3.49 -2.27
C LEU A 47 1.78 -2.58 -2.90
N ALA A 48 2.00 -2.06 -4.10
CA ALA A 48 1.04 -1.21 -4.81
C ALA A 48 -0.24 -1.96 -5.23
N LEU A 49 -0.15 -3.27 -5.50
CA LEU A 49 -1.28 -4.15 -5.79
C LEU A 49 -2.16 -4.37 -4.55
N ILE A 50 -1.55 -4.59 -3.39
CA ILE A 50 -2.27 -4.77 -2.12
C ILE A 50 -2.90 -3.43 -1.68
N CYS A 51 -2.19 -2.32 -1.86
CA CYS A 51 -2.65 -0.96 -1.56
C CYS A 51 -3.56 -0.35 -2.66
N THR A 52 -4.11 -1.14 -3.59
CA THR A 52 -4.96 -0.67 -4.71
C THR A 52 -6.16 0.19 -4.30
N LYS A 53 -6.66 0.02 -3.07
CA LYS A 53 -7.75 0.86 -2.52
C LYS A 53 -7.31 2.23 -2.00
N PHE A 54 -6.01 2.42 -1.74
CA PHE A 54 -5.46 3.64 -1.13
C PHE A 54 -4.63 4.47 -2.11
N VAL A 55 -3.86 3.83 -2.98
CA VAL A 55 -3.18 4.53 -4.09
C VAL A 55 -4.07 4.41 -5.33
N SER A 56 -5.14 5.18 -5.36
CA SER A 56 -6.13 5.15 -6.45
C SER A 56 -5.65 5.85 -7.73
N ASN A 57 -4.61 6.69 -7.64
CA ASN A 57 -4.12 7.47 -8.77
C ASN A 57 -2.81 6.89 -9.31
N GLU A 58 -2.74 6.64 -10.62
CA GLU A 58 -1.52 6.16 -11.28
C GLU A 58 -0.37 7.16 -11.15
N THR A 59 -0.66 8.46 -11.20
CA THR A 59 0.33 9.53 -11.05
C THR A 59 1.01 9.49 -9.68
N GLU A 60 0.26 9.23 -8.62
CA GLU A 60 0.80 9.14 -7.25
C GLU A 60 1.65 7.88 -7.06
N LYS A 61 1.33 6.78 -7.75
CA LYS A 61 2.17 5.57 -7.78
C LYS A 61 3.52 5.87 -8.41
N VAL A 62 3.53 6.56 -9.55
CA VAL A 62 4.75 6.90 -10.28
C VAL A 62 5.63 7.85 -9.46
N ASP A 63 5.04 8.87 -8.83
CA ASP A 63 5.77 9.81 -7.98
C ASP A 63 6.43 9.12 -6.77
N LYS A 64 5.68 8.26 -6.07
CA LYS A 64 6.22 7.44 -4.97
C LYS A 64 7.32 6.49 -5.44
N TYR A 65 7.15 5.86 -6.59
CA TYR A 65 8.16 4.96 -7.16
C TYR A 65 9.47 5.69 -7.44
N ILE A 66 9.39 6.88 -8.06
CA ILE A 66 10.54 7.75 -8.36
C ILE A 66 11.20 8.25 -7.07
N SER A 67 10.42 8.55 -6.02
CA SER A 67 10.95 9.04 -4.74
C SER A 67 11.80 8.02 -3.97
N GLY A 68 11.63 6.71 -4.23
CA GLY A 68 12.37 5.62 -3.60
C GLY A 68 13.50 5.04 -4.44
N LEU A 69 13.61 5.45 -5.72
CA LEU A 69 14.78 5.21 -6.57
C LEU A 69 15.97 6.06 -6.11
#